data_AF-A0A2V6TXB9-F1
#
_entry.id   AF-A0A2V6TXB9-F1
#
_cell.length_a   1.000
_cell.length_b   1.000
_cell.length_c   1.000
_cell.angle_alpha   90.00
_cell.angle_beta   90.00
_cell.angle_gamma   90.00
#
_symmetry.space_group_name_H-M   'P 1'
#
loop_
_entity.id
_entity.type
_entity.pdbx_description
1 polymer ?
#
loop_
_entity_poly.entity_id
_entity_poly.type
_entity_poly.pdbx_seq_one_letter_code
_entity_poly.pdbx_strand_id
1 'polypeptide(L)'
;MAGFVDVLLRGLALCGQAIAVGGVCFALLLLRPASSEDPAARRRLVRSLVLTAAGAIVVAGAQALTQTIQLSVLGDARTGWPFPEVAATSYFRASLARIAACAGIVAGCAALARRPDRTGWWIALGGFTVLLGTASAWTSHAAGRLGPRAFLLVLDAFHQLAAGVWVGGLLHLIVSGASRGAGASSALLKGFSTMASVAVAVLVLAGIGLTLAYVDGPRALLGTSYGVMVLAKVAVLGGLLVLGAANFLAVRRLTSGSDGPGAGLRRFVEVELGLGLTVLFVAASLTSLPPARDVVAERAPLDEVALRFTPRLPALTSPRIAEMPVDDRNAPRTAADRAWSEFNHHVAGLFVLAMGVLSVLNATGRAPWARHWPLAFLGLAGFLMIRIDPGAWPLGPLGFWESLQYPEVLQHRLFVLLIVAFGLFEWSVRTGRLRAPRAALVFPLLCAVGGGLLLTHSHAGLNLKEEFLIEVTHVPLGILAMVAGWGRWLELRLPAQAGRLPGRVWPLAFTLVGVVLVFYRES
;
A
#
# COMPACT_ATOMS: atom_id res chain seq x y z
N MET A 1 10.44 1.13 16.42
CA MET A 1 10.45 -0.03 15.49
C MET A 1 9.21 -0.93 15.63
N ALA A 2 8.80 -1.34 16.85
CA ALA A 2 7.68 -2.28 17.03
C ALA A 2 6.35 -1.85 16.36
N GLY A 3 5.96 -0.57 16.46
CA GLY A 3 4.72 -0.06 15.83
C GLY A 3 4.71 -0.16 14.31
N PHE A 4 5.83 0.16 13.65
CA PHE A 4 5.95 0.01 12.19
C PHE A 4 5.87 -1.46 11.75
N VAL A 5 6.51 -2.36 12.50
CA VAL A 5 6.43 -3.81 12.24
C VAL A 5 4.99 -4.31 12.43
N ASP A 6 4.28 -3.85 13.45
CA ASP A 6 2.86 -4.19 13.68
C ASP A 6 1.99 -3.78 12.49
N VAL A 7 2.16 -2.56 11.96
CA VAL A 7 1.45 -2.10 10.74
C VAL A 7 1.73 -3.00 9.54
N LEU A 8 3.00 -3.39 9.32
CA LEU A 8 3.36 -4.30 8.22
C LEU A 8 2.72 -5.68 8.38
N LEU A 9 2.72 -6.23 9.61
CA LEU A 9 2.10 -7.53 9.89
C LEU A 9 0.58 -7.48 9.71
N ARG A 10 -0.08 -6.41 10.14
CA ARG A 10 -1.50 -6.17 9.87
C ARG A 10 -1.78 -6.09 8.37
N GLY A 11 -0.94 -5.38 7.61
CA GLY A 11 -1.05 -5.30 6.15
C GLY A 11 -0.92 -6.67 5.48
N LEU A 12 0.04 -7.48 5.91
CA LEU A 12 0.20 -8.87 5.46
C LEU A 12 -1.00 -9.75 5.83
N ALA A 13 -1.53 -9.61 7.04
CA ALA A 13 -2.73 -10.32 7.48
C ALA A 13 -3.96 -9.93 6.62
N LEU A 14 -4.14 -8.65 6.30
CA LEU A 14 -5.22 -8.20 5.42
C LEU A 14 -5.05 -8.75 3.99
N CYS A 15 -3.81 -8.80 3.48
CA CYS A 15 -3.52 -9.41 2.18
C CYS A 15 -3.84 -10.92 2.19
N GLY A 16 -3.37 -11.66 3.20
CA GLY A 16 -3.65 -13.09 3.36
C GLY A 16 -5.16 -13.36 3.49
N GLN A 17 -5.88 -12.52 4.23
CA GLN A 17 -7.32 -12.61 4.39
C GLN A 17 -8.04 -12.36 3.08
N ALA A 18 -7.60 -11.36 2.30
CA ALA A 18 -8.15 -11.11 0.98
C ALA A 18 -7.98 -12.33 0.08
N ILE A 19 -6.79 -12.92 0.03
CA ILE A 19 -6.49 -14.13 -0.75
C ILE A 19 -7.37 -15.31 -0.32
N ALA A 20 -7.56 -15.51 0.99
CA ALA A 20 -8.39 -16.58 1.52
C ALA A 20 -9.88 -16.37 1.18
N VAL A 21 -10.46 -15.23 1.55
CA VAL A 21 -11.88 -14.92 1.31
C VAL A 21 -12.19 -14.92 -0.18
N GLY A 22 -11.40 -14.20 -0.98
CA GLY A 22 -11.58 -14.16 -2.43
C GLY A 22 -11.40 -15.52 -3.08
N GLY A 23 -10.49 -16.34 -2.58
CA GLY A 23 -10.27 -17.71 -3.06
C GLY A 23 -11.43 -18.65 -2.78
N VAL A 24 -12.04 -18.57 -1.60
CA VAL A 24 -13.24 -19.37 -1.27
C VAL A 24 -14.39 -19.01 -2.21
N CYS A 25 -14.69 -17.72 -2.39
CA CYS A 25 -15.75 -17.27 -3.29
C CYS A 25 -15.44 -17.61 -4.76
N PHE A 26 -14.22 -17.38 -5.22
CA PHE A 26 -13.79 -17.68 -6.59
C PHE A 26 -13.89 -19.19 -6.88
N ALA A 27 -13.41 -20.02 -5.97
CA ALA A 27 -13.45 -21.47 -6.11
C ALA A 27 -14.90 -21.99 -6.09
N LEU A 28 -15.72 -21.53 -5.14
CA LEU A 28 -17.11 -21.97 -4.98
C LEU A 28 -18.02 -21.53 -6.14
N LEU A 29 -17.92 -20.26 -6.56
CA LEU A 29 -18.85 -19.67 -7.51
C LEU A 29 -18.44 -19.85 -8.97
N LEU A 30 -17.13 -19.90 -9.25
CA LEU A 30 -16.62 -19.85 -10.64
C LEU A 30 -15.94 -21.14 -11.09
N LEU A 31 -15.30 -21.89 -10.19
CA LEU A 31 -14.52 -23.08 -10.57
C LEU A 31 -15.23 -24.39 -10.25
N ARG A 32 -15.93 -24.49 -9.11
CA ARG A 32 -16.67 -25.69 -8.70
C ARG A 32 -17.66 -26.17 -9.77
N PRO A 33 -18.52 -25.33 -10.38
CA PRO A 33 -19.55 -25.80 -11.31
C PRO A 33 -18.99 -26.54 -12.53
N ALA A 34 -17.81 -26.12 -13.02
CA ALA A 34 -17.17 -26.74 -14.19
C ALA A 34 -16.18 -27.87 -13.82
N SER A 35 -15.89 -28.07 -12.53
CA SER A 35 -14.79 -28.94 -12.08
C SER A 35 -15.08 -30.44 -12.15
N SER A 36 -16.35 -30.84 -12.22
CA SER A 36 -16.78 -32.24 -12.39
C SER A 36 -16.62 -32.72 -13.84
N GLU A 37 -16.73 -31.81 -14.81
CA GLU A 37 -16.76 -32.13 -16.24
C GLU A 37 -15.43 -31.83 -16.95
N ASP A 38 -14.69 -30.79 -16.52
CA ASP A 38 -13.45 -30.36 -17.16
C ASP A 38 -12.21 -30.59 -16.25
N PRO A 39 -11.26 -31.48 -16.64
CA PRO A 39 -10.00 -31.68 -15.95
C PRO A 39 -9.15 -30.39 -15.81
N ALA A 40 -9.24 -29.47 -16.77
CA ALA A 40 -8.54 -28.18 -16.70
C ALA A 40 -9.17 -27.26 -15.64
N ALA A 41 -10.50 -27.19 -15.56
CA ALA A 41 -11.22 -26.51 -14.47
C ALA A 41 -10.87 -27.12 -13.11
N ARG A 42 -10.77 -28.45 -13.01
CA ARG A 42 -10.34 -29.12 -11.77
C ARG A 42 -8.91 -28.74 -11.35
N ARG A 43 -7.96 -28.65 -12.29
CA ARG A 43 -6.60 -28.16 -12.00
C ARG A 43 -6.60 -26.70 -11.53
N ARG A 44 -7.42 -25.84 -12.14
CA ARG A 44 -7.57 -24.44 -11.71
C ARG A 44 -8.16 -24.35 -10.30
N LEU A 45 -9.16 -25.19 -10.00
CA LEU A 45 -9.76 -25.30 -8.67
C LEU A 45 -8.72 -25.67 -7.61
N VAL A 46 -7.93 -26.72 -7.83
CA VAL A 46 -6.89 -27.13 -6.86
C VAL A 46 -5.85 -26.02 -6.66
N ARG A 47 -5.40 -25.35 -7.73
CA ARG A 47 -4.47 -24.21 -7.61
C ARG A 47 -5.07 -23.06 -6.79
N SER A 48 -6.35 -22.75 -7.02
CA SER A 48 -7.08 -21.75 -6.23
C SER A 48 -7.16 -22.17 -4.77
N LEU A 49 -7.53 -23.41 -4.45
CA LEU A 49 -7.58 -23.92 -3.07
C LEU A 49 -6.20 -23.88 -2.37
N VAL A 50 -5.12 -24.21 -3.07
CA VAL A 50 -3.75 -24.10 -2.52
C VAL A 50 -3.41 -22.64 -2.21
N LEU A 51 -3.72 -21.71 -3.11
CA LEU A 51 -3.51 -20.29 -2.90
C LEU A 51 -4.38 -19.74 -1.75
N THR A 52 -5.63 -20.21 -1.63
CA THR A 52 -6.53 -19.90 -0.51
C THR A 52 -5.93 -20.36 0.82
N ALA A 53 -5.43 -21.60 0.88
CA ALA A 53 -4.78 -22.14 2.07
C ALA A 53 -3.50 -21.35 2.42
N ALA A 54 -2.68 -20.98 1.44
CA ALA A 54 -1.51 -20.14 1.63
C ALA A 54 -1.90 -18.76 2.21
N GLY A 55 -2.96 -18.14 1.69
CA GLY A 55 -3.51 -16.90 2.25
C GLY A 55 -3.90 -17.05 3.73
N ALA A 56 -4.63 -18.11 4.07
CA ALA A 56 -5.03 -18.40 5.46
C ALA A 56 -3.82 -18.64 6.38
N ILE A 57 -2.77 -19.32 5.90
CA ILE A 57 -1.53 -19.52 6.65
C ILE A 57 -0.84 -18.17 6.91
N VAL A 58 -0.79 -17.27 5.93
CA VAL A 58 -0.24 -15.92 6.10
C VAL A 58 -0.99 -15.15 7.18
N VAL A 59 -2.33 -15.21 7.21
CA VAL A 59 -3.12 -14.58 8.28
C VAL A 59 -2.76 -15.15 9.63
N ALA A 60 -2.77 -16.48 9.78
CA ALA A 60 -2.48 -17.14 11.05
C ALA A 60 -1.07 -16.81 11.56
N GLY A 61 -0.07 -16.85 10.67
CA GLY A 61 1.32 -16.53 11.00
C GLY A 61 1.52 -15.06 11.39
N ALA A 62 0.95 -14.13 10.62
CA ALA A 62 1.02 -12.70 10.93
C ALA A 62 0.31 -12.37 12.24
N GLN A 63 -0.84 -13.00 12.51
CA GLN A 63 -1.59 -12.81 13.75
C GLN A 63 -0.84 -13.36 14.96
N ALA A 64 -0.27 -14.57 14.86
CA ALA A 64 0.53 -15.17 15.92
C ALA A 64 1.76 -14.30 16.23
N LEU A 65 2.49 -13.86 15.21
CA LEU A 65 3.66 -13.00 15.38
C LEU A 65 3.28 -11.65 16.00
N THR A 66 2.16 -11.06 15.59
CA THR A 66 1.64 -9.82 16.19
C THR A 66 1.34 -10.00 17.68
N GLN A 67 0.70 -11.11 18.06
CA GLN A 67 0.43 -11.40 19.47
C GLN A 67 1.71 -11.64 20.28
N THR A 68 2.70 -12.34 19.71
CA THR A 68 4.01 -12.52 20.35
C THR A 68 4.73 -11.19 20.57
N ILE A 69 4.72 -10.30 19.57
CA ILE A 69 5.30 -8.97 19.70
C ILE A 69 4.59 -8.19 20.81
N GLN A 70 3.26 -8.17 20.82
CA GLN A 70 2.49 -7.47 21.85
C GLN A 70 2.76 -8.02 23.26
N LEU A 71 2.79 -9.34 23.43
CA LEU A 71 3.14 -9.96 24.71
C LEU A 71 4.58 -9.61 25.14
N SER A 72 5.52 -9.57 24.20
CA SER A 72 6.92 -9.21 24.50
C SER A 72 7.09 -7.74 24.89
N VAL A 73 6.31 -6.84 24.27
CA VAL A 73 6.34 -5.39 24.56
C VAL A 73 5.70 -5.08 25.91
N LEU A 74 4.66 -5.83 26.28
CA LEU A 74 3.97 -5.68 27.58
C LEU A 74 4.64 -6.45 28.71
N GLY A 75 5.60 -7.34 28.41
CA GLY A 75 6.32 -8.12 29.41
C GLY A 75 7.30 -7.26 30.19
N ASP A 76 7.39 -7.50 31.50
CA ASP A 76 8.35 -6.85 32.39
C ASP A 76 9.25 -7.93 33.03
N ALA A 77 10.55 -7.63 33.17
CA ALA A 77 11.52 -8.54 33.78
C ALA A 77 11.20 -8.86 35.26
N ARG A 78 10.46 -7.99 35.95
CA ARG A 78 10.09 -8.12 37.37
C ARG A 78 8.77 -8.87 37.58
N THR A 79 7.78 -8.65 36.72
CA THR A 79 6.44 -9.23 36.87
C THR A 79 6.16 -10.38 35.90
N GLY A 80 7.07 -10.66 34.97
CA GLY A 80 6.90 -11.69 33.95
C GLY A 80 5.96 -11.26 32.83
N TRP A 81 5.44 -12.25 32.10
CA TRP A 81 4.55 -11.99 30.96
C TRP A 81 3.09 -11.92 31.41
N PRO A 82 2.34 -10.84 31.08
CA PRO A 82 0.95 -10.64 31.50
C PRO A 82 -0.03 -11.47 30.66
N PHE A 83 0.20 -12.79 30.58
CA PHE A 83 -0.59 -13.68 29.74
C PHE A 83 -2.07 -13.76 30.16
N PRO A 84 -2.43 -13.92 31.45
CA PRO A 84 -3.82 -13.98 31.87
C PRO A 84 -4.61 -12.72 31.49
N GLU A 85 -4.02 -11.54 31.67
CA GLU A 85 -4.62 -10.25 31.35
C GLU A 85 -4.81 -10.10 29.85
N VAL A 86 -3.78 -10.41 29.06
CA VAL A 86 -3.85 -10.34 27.59
C VAL A 86 -4.86 -11.35 27.05
N ALA A 87 -4.91 -12.57 27.60
CA ALA A 87 -5.84 -13.61 27.19
C ALA A 87 -7.32 -13.25 27.46
N ALA A 88 -7.58 -12.45 28.50
CA ALA A 88 -8.93 -11.97 28.82
C ALA A 88 -9.45 -10.93 27.81
N THR A 89 -8.56 -10.25 27.08
CA THR A 89 -8.95 -9.19 26.13
C THR A 89 -9.81 -9.75 24.98
N SER A 90 -10.75 -8.93 24.50
CA SER A 90 -11.54 -9.26 23.29
C SER A 90 -10.63 -9.37 22.06
N TYR A 91 -9.59 -8.55 21.99
CA TYR A 91 -8.61 -8.56 20.91
C TYR A 91 -7.89 -9.91 20.79
N PHE A 92 -7.38 -10.44 21.92
CA PHE A 92 -6.70 -11.74 21.92
C PHE A 92 -7.64 -12.88 21.54
N ARG A 93 -8.85 -12.92 22.11
CA ARG A 93 -9.85 -13.96 21.79
C ARG A 93 -10.30 -13.91 20.32
N ALA A 94 -10.52 -12.71 19.78
CA ALA A 94 -10.84 -12.53 18.37
C ALA A 94 -9.67 -12.99 17.46
N SER A 95 -8.44 -12.66 17.85
CA SER A 95 -7.23 -13.10 17.14
C SER A 95 -7.09 -14.64 17.14
N LEU A 96 -7.39 -15.30 18.26
CA LEU A 96 -7.41 -16.77 18.34
C LEU A 96 -8.51 -17.36 17.44
N ALA A 97 -9.71 -16.75 17.43
CA ALA A 97 -10.79 -17.15 16.53
C ALA A 97 -10.40 -17.01 15.05
N ARG A 98 -9.64 -15.98 14.67
CA ARG A 98 -9.07 -15.82 13.32
C ARG A 98 -8.09 -16.94 12.99
N ILE A 99 -7.19 -17.30 13.90
CA ILE A 99 -6.24 -18.41 13.72
C ILE A 99 -6.99 -19.74 13.54
N ALA A 100 -7.99 -20.00 14.39
CA ALA A 100 -8.83 -21.21 14.30
C ALA A 100 -9.61 -21.27 12.97
N ALA A 101 -10.19 -20.14 12.53
CA ALA A 101 -10.85 -20.03 11.24
C ALA A 101 -9.88 -20.33 10.08
N CYS A 102 -8.65 -19.84 10.15
CA CYS A 102 -7.62 -20.11 9.15
C CYS A 102 -7.24 -21.60 9.12
N ALA A 103 -7.08 -22.25 10.27
CA ALA A 103 -6.85 -23.70 10.35
C ALA A 103 -8.00 -24.49 9.71
N GLY A 104 -9.25 -24.08 9.97
CA GLY A 104 -10.45 -24.63 9.33
C GLY A 104 -10.46 -24.45 7.81
N ILE A 105 -10.07 -23.27 7.31
CA ILE A 105 -9.93 -22.99 5.86
C ILE A 105 -8.87 -23.88 5.23
N VAL A 106 -7.70 -24.03 5.86
CA VAL A 106 -6.60 -24.88 5.36
C VAL A 106 -7.06 -26.35 5.29
N ALA A 107 -7.68 -26.86 6.35
CA ALA A 107 -8.20 -28.22 6.39
C ALA A 107 -9.30 -28.44 5.32
N GLY A 108 -10.22 -27.49 5.19
CA GLY A 108 -11.27 -27.51 4.17
C GLY A 108 -10.72 -27.51 2.74
N CYS A 109 -9.71 -26.67 2.47
CA CYS A 109 -9.02 -26.64 1.17
C CYS A 109 -8.32 -27.97 0.86
N ALA A 110 -7.62 -28.56 1.84
CA ALA A 110 -6.95 -29.84 1.68
C ALA A 110 -7.93 -31.01 1.47
N ALA A 111 -9.10 -30.96 2.09
CA ALA A 111 -10.16 -31.93 1.89
C ALA A 111 -10.81 -31.79 0.50
N LEU A 112 -11.14 -30.56 0.08
CA LEU A 112 -11.75 -30.27 -1.22
C LEU A 112 -10.80 -30.51 -2.39
N ALA A 113 -9.49 -30.33 -2.22
CA ALA A 113 -8.52 -30.67 -3.24
C ALA A 113 -8.55 -32.18 -3.59
N ARG A 114 -8.93 -33.03 -2.63
CA ARG A 114 -9.09 -34.48 -2.83
C ARG A 114 -10.51 -34.88 -3.22
N ARG A 115 -11.52 -34.24 -2.61
CA ARG A 115 -12.95 -34.59 -2.71
C ARG A 115 -13.81 -33.36 -3.05
N PRO A 116 -13.70 -32.78 -4.25
CA PRO A 116 -14.35 -31.52 -4.61
C PRO A 116 -15.89 -31.59 -4.61
N ASP A 117 -16.46 -32.79 -4.77
CA ASP A 117 -17.92 -32.99 -4.89
C ASP A 117 -18.65 -32.98 -3.53
N ARG A 118 -17.91 -33.02 -2.42
CA ARG A 118 -18.49 -33.10 -1.07
C ARG A 118 -18.97 -31.72 -0.58
N THR A 119 -20.28 -31.48 -0.70
CA THR A 119 -20.92 -30.21 -0.27
C THR A 119 -20.65 -29.83 1.19
N GLY A 120 -20.53 -30.80 2.11
CA GLY A 120 -20.24 -30.51 3.53
C GLY A 120 -18.95 -29.72 3.74
N TRP A 121 -17.89 -30.00 2.95
CA TRP A 121 -16.64 -29.25 3.04
C TRP A 121 -16.76 -27.83 2.48
N TRP A 122 -17.62 -27.60 1.49
CA TRP A 122 -17.91 -26.25 0.98
C TRP A 122 -18.69 -25.41 2.00
N ILE A 123 -19.64 -26.02 2.71
CA ILE A 123 -20.38 -25.35 3.79
C ILE A 123 -19.41 -24.98 4.92
N ALA A 124 -18.56 -25.92 5.34
CA ALA A 124 -17.55 -25.66 6.38
C ALA A 124 -16.58 -24.53 5.96
N LEU A 125 -16.08 -24.57 4.73
CA LEU A 125 -15.19 -23.54 4.19
C LEU A 125 -15.86 -22.15 4.17
N GLY A 126 -17.14 -22.07 3.78
CA GLY A 126 -17.93 -20.85 3.86
C GLY A 126 -18.11 -20.35 5.29
N GLY A 127 -18.43 -21.25 6.23
CA GLY A 127 -18.57 -20.92 7.66
C GLY A 127 -17.28 -20.35 8.27
N PHE A 128 -16.13 -20.98 8.00
CA PHE A 128 -14.84 -20.45 8.46
C PHE A 128 -14.46 -19.12 7.80
N THR A 129 -14.89 -18.89 6.55
CA THR A 129 -14.69 -17.60 5.87
C THR A 129 -15.49 -16.48 6.53
N VAL A 130 -16.75 -16.75 6.89
CA VAL A 130 -17.59 -15.81 7.65
C VAL A 130 -16.98 -15.56 9.03
N LEU A 131 -16.55 -16.60 9.75
CA LEU A 131 -15.89 -16.47 11.03
C LEU A 131 -14.60 -15.63 10.95
N LEU A 132 -13.80 -15.82 9.90
CA LEU A 132 -12.60 -15.02 9.67
C LEU A 132 -12.94 -13.53 9.52
N GLY A 133 -13.95 -13.20 8.73
CA GLY A 133 -14.40 -11.81 8.53
C GLY A 133 -14.97 -11.17 9.79
N THR A 134 -15.83 -11.88 10.52
CA THR A 134 -16.42 -11.36 11.76
C THR A 134 -15.38 -11.23 12.86
N ALA A 135 -14.50 -12.21 13.05
CA ALA A 135 -13.41 -12.13 14.02
C ALA A 135 -12.41 -11.02 13.66
N SER A 136 -12.19 -10.72 12.38
CA SER A 136 -11.38 -9.58 11.95
C SER A 136 -12.01 -8.23 12.34
N ALA A 137 -13.33 -8.08 12.19
CA ALA A 137 -14.03 -6.88 12.65
C ALA A 137 -13.92 -6.67 14.17
N TRP A 138 -13.80 -7.75 14.93
CA TRP A 138 -13.55 -7.68 16.37
C TRP A 138 -12.12 -7.24 16.76
N THR A 139 -11.22 -7.14 15.80
CA THR A 139 -9.86 -6.60 15.99
C THR A 139 -9.70 -5.15 15.50
N SER A 140 -10.79 -4.50 15.06
CA SER A 140 -10.79 -3.12 14.58
C SER A 140 -11.36 -2.13 15.61
N HIS A 141 -11.36 -0.83 15.27
CA HIS A 141 -11.99 0.20 16.09
C HIS A 141 -13.47 -0.08 16.40
N ALA A 142 -14.18 -0.84 15.53
CA ALA A 142 -15.59 -1.16 15.73
C ALA A 142 -15.82 -1.87 17.07
N ALA A 143 -14.89 -2.76 17.48
CA ALA A 143 -14.98 -3.49 18.74
C ALA A 143 -14.83 -2.60 19.98
N GLY A 144 -14.14 -1.46 19.86
CA GLY A 144 -13.94 -0.51 20.96
C GLY A 144 -15.06 0.52 21.12
N ARG A 145 -16.05 0.57 20.20
CA ARG A 145 -17.11 1.58 20.26
C ARG A 145 -18.15 1.26 21.32
N LEU A 146 -18.51 2.26 22.12
CA LEU A 146 -19.62 2.22 23.08
C LEU A 146 -21.00 2.51 22.44
N GLY A 147 -21.01 3.13 21.25
CA GLY A 147 -22.23 3.49 20.50
C GLY A 147 -22.85 2.31 19.75
N PRO A 148 -23.26 2.45 18.47
CA PRO A 148 -23.89 1.38 17.69
C PRO A 148 -22.88 0.30 17.26
N ARG A 149 -22.22 -0.34 18.23
CA ARG A 149 -21.11 -1.29 18.08
C ARG A 149 -21.47 -2.43 17.13
N ALA A 150 -22.63 -3.05 17.32
CA ALA A 150 -23.08 -4.16 16.49
C ALA A 150 -23.20 -3.76 15.01
N PHE A 151 -23.78 -2.59 14.74
CA PHE A 151 -23.90 -2.04 13.39
C PHE A 151 -22.52 -1.79 12.77
N LEU A 152 -21.59 -1.20 13.51
CA LEU A 152 -20.22 -0.93 13.02
C LEU A 152 -19.43 -2.22 12.79
N LEU A 153 -19.60 -3.24 13.63
CA LEU A 153 -18.99 -4.56 13.43
C LEU A 153 -19.53 -5.22 12.15
N VAL A 154 -20.83 -5.09 11.88
CA VAL A 154 -21.46 -5.61 10.66
C VAL A 154 -20.93 -4.88 9.42
N LEU A 155 -20.91 -3.54 9.44
CA LEU A 155 -20.35 -2.76 8.34
C LEU A 155 -18.88 -3.11 8.10
N ASP A 156 -18.06 -3.20 9.14
CA ASP A 156 -16.65 -3.53 9.02
C ASP A 156 -16.43 -4.95 8.50
N ALA A 157 -17.20 -5.94 8.97
CA ALA A 157 -17.15 -7.30 8.45
C ALA A 157 -17.52 -7.34 6.95
N PHE A 158 -18.60 -6.66 6.53
CA PHE A 158 -18.97 -6.57 5.12
C PHE A 158 -17.90 -5.86 4.30
N HIS A 159 -17.34 -4.76 4.80
CA HIS A 159 -16.29 -4.00 4.13
C HIS A 159 -15.05 -4.87 3.86
N GLN A 160 -14.59 -5.60 4.89
CA GLN A 160 -13.41 -6.45 4.80
C GLN A 160 -13.64 -7.71 3.94
N LEU A 161 -14.80 -8.36 4.08
CA LEU A 161 -15.14 -9.52 3.24
C LEU A 161 -15.25 -9.11 1.78
N ALA A 162 -15.93 -8.00 1.48
CA ALA A 162 -16.06 -7.48 0.12
C ALA A 162 -14.70 -7.07 -0.48
N ALA A 163 -13.83 -6.43 0.31
CA ALA A 163 -12.46 -6.14 -0.11
C ALA A 163 -11.71 -7.43 -0.46
N GLY A 164 -11.88 -8.48 0.34
CA GLY A 164 -11.27 -9.78 0.09
C GLY A 164 -11.79 -10.46 -1.17
N VAL A 165 -13.10 -10.44 -1.41
CA VAL A 165 -13.72 -10.99 -2.63
C VAL A 165 -13.17 -10.30 -3.87
N TRP A 166 -13.07 -8.98 -3.86
CA TRP A 166 -12.55 -8.22 -5.00
C TRP A 166 -11.04 -8.38 -5.17
N VAL A 167 -10.23 -7.94 -4.21
CA VAL A 167 -8.76 -7.90 -4.34
C VAL A 167 -8.15 -9.30 -4.38
N GLY A 168 -8.60 -10.20 -3.50
CA GLY A 168 -8.17 -11.60 -3.53
C GLY A 168 -8.60 -12.31 -4.81
N GLY A 169 -9.83 -12.05 -5.26
CA GLY A 169 -10.34 -12.59 -6.51
C GLY A 169 -9.50 -12.19 -7.74
N LEU A 170 -8.95 -10.97 -7.80
CA LEU A 170 -8.03 -10.54 -8.85
C LEU A 170 -6.75 -11.42 -8.88
N LEU A 171 -6.19 -11.74 -7.72
CA LEU A 171 -5.01 -12.62 -7.64
C LEU A 171 -5.35 -14.04 -8.11
N HIS A 172 -6.49 -14.60 -7.67
CA HIS A 172 -6.95 -15.91 -8.14
C HIS A 172 -7.19 -15.93 -9.66
N LEU A 173 -7.70 -14.83 -10.23
CA LEU A 173 -7.84 -14.68 -11.68
C LEU A 173 -6.48 -14.70 -12.41
N ILE A 174 -5.47 -14.01 -11.87
CA ILE A 174 -4.11 -14.00 -12.45
C ILE A 174 -3.46 -15.39 -12.36
N VAL A 175 -3.46 -16.00 -11.16
CA VAL A 175 -2.74 -17.26 -10.88
C VAL A 175 -3.41 -18.48 -11.54
N SER A 176 -4.74 -18.49 -11.64
CA SER A 176 -5.46 -19.54 -12.38
C SER A 176 -5.12 -19.56 -13.88
N GLY A 177 -4.49 -18.49 -14.38
CA GLY A 177 -4.15 -18.33 -15.79
C GLY A 177 -5.37 -18.04 -16.67
N ALA A 178 -6.53 -17.80 -16.08
CA ALA A 178 -7.78 -17.55 -16.79
C ALA A 178 -7.80 -16.23 -17.57
N SER A 179 -6.82 -15.35 -17.34
CA SER A 179 -6.60 -14.10 -18.09
C SER A 179 -5.56 -14.23 -19.22
N ARG A 180 -5.07 -15.44 -19.55
CA ARG A 180 -4.10 -15.67 -20.64
C ARG A 180 -4.84 -15.96 -21.96
N GLY A 181 -4.55 -15.16 -22.99
CA GLY A 181 -5.26 -15.10 -24.28
C GLY A 181 -5.81 -16.42 -24.83
N ALA A 182 -4.95 -17.41 -25.10
CA ALA A 182 -5.35 -18.68 -25.72
C ALA A 182 -6.13 -19.65 -24.79
N GLY A 183 -6.39 -19.30 -23.53
CA GLY A 183 -7.10 -20.14 -22.54
C GLY A 183 -8.08 -19.39 -21.65
N ALA A 184 -8.44 -18.15 -22.03
CA ALA A 184 -9.33 -17.29 -21.29
C ALA A 184 -10.79 -17.69 -21.53
N SER A 185 -11.45 -18.24 -20.51
CA SER A 185 -12.88 -18.54 -20.59
C SER A 185 -13.66 -17.23 -20.44
N SER A 186 -14.37 -16.83 -21.50
CA SER A 186 -15.24 -15.64 -21.47
C SER A 186 -16.31 -15.75 -20.38
N ALA A 187 -16.83 -16.96 -20.14
CA ALA A 187 -17.78 -17.24 -19.07
C ALA A 187 -17.16 -16.97 -17.67
N LEU A 188 -15.93 -17.46 -17.44
CA LEU A 188 -15.22 -17.21 -16.18
C LEU A 188 -14.93 -15.71 -15.97
N LEU A 189 -14.49 -15.00 -17.02
CA LEU A 189 -14.25 -13.56 -16.95
C LEU A 189 -15.54 -12.77 -16.65
N LYS A 190 -16.65 -13.11 -17.31
CA LYS A 190 -17.96 -12.49 -17.06
C LYS A 190 -18.49 -12.79 -15.65
N GLY A 191 -18.32 -14.03 -15.18
CA GLY A 191 -18.67 -14.43 -13.81
C GLY A 191 -17.84 -13.69 -12.77
N PHE A 192 -16.52 -13.63 -12.95
CA PHE A 192 -15.64 -12.86 -12.08
C PHE A 192 -15.99 -11.37 -12.08
N SER A 193 -16.23 -10.78 -13.24
CA SER A 193 -16.60 -9.37 -13.37
C SER A 193 -17.90 -9.04 -12.62
N THR A 194 -18.88 -9.94 -12.64
CA THR A 194 -20.13 -9.81 -11.87
C THR A 194 -19.88 -9.91 -10.37
N MET A 195 -19.13 -10.93 -9.93
CA MET A 195 -18.74 -11.13 -8.53
C MET A 195 -17.98 -9.90 -7.97
N ALA A 196 -17.01 -9.39 -8.74
CA ALA A 196 -16.25 -8.20 -8.38
C ALA A 196 -17.14 -6.95 -8.29
N SER A 197 -18.09 -6.76 -9.22
CA SER A 197 -19.00 -5.60 -9.21
C SER A 197 -19.89 -5.59 -7.96
N VAL A 198 -20.43 -6.75 -7.56
CA VAL A 198 -21.22 -6.87 -6.33
C VAL A 198 -20.37 -6.59 -5.10
N ALA A 199 -19.15 -7.16 -5.04
CA ALA A 199 -18.22 -6.92 -3.95
C ALA A 199 -17.86 -5.42 -3.84
N VAL A 200 -17.56 -4.75 -4.96
CA VAL A 200 -17.30 -3.31 -4.99
C VAL A 200 -18.47 -2.50 -4.46
N ALA A 201 -19.71 -2.82 -4.84
CA ALA A 201 -20.89 -2.12 -4.35
C ALA A 201 -21.05 -2.25 -2.82
N VAL A 202 -20.91 -3.47 -2.28
CA VAL A 202 -20.96 -3.73 -0.83
C VAL A 202 -19.82 -2.99 -0.11
N LEU A 203 -18.60 -3.03 -0.66
CA LEU A 203 -17.43 -2.33 -0.12
C LEU A 203 -17.65 -0.81 -0.06
N VAL A 204 -18.18 -0.21 -1.12
CA VAL A 204 -18.41 1.24 -1.16
C VAL A 204 -19.48 1.65 -0.14
N LEU A 205 -20.60 0.93 -0.09
CA LEU A 205 -21.69 1.22 0.84
C LEU A 205 -21.25 1.07 2.31
N ALA A 206 -20.55 -0.01 2.63
CA ALA A 206 -20.01 -0.22 3.97
C ALA A 206 -18.96 0.83 4.34
N GLY A 207 -18.06 1.17 3.40
CA GLY A 207 -17.03 2.18 3.58
C GLY A 207 -17.59 3.58 3.82
N ILE A 208 -18.66 3.95 3.12
CA ILE A 208 -19.39 5.20 3.37
C ILE A 208 -19.96 5.20 4.79
N GLY A 209 -20.65 4.13 5.21
CA GLY A 209 -21.20 4.02 6.56
C GLY A 209 -20.14 4.13 7.66
N LEU A 210 -18.99 3.46 7.48
CA LEU A 210 -17.84 3.55 8.41
C LEU A 210 -17.23 4.96 8.42
N THR A 211 -17.10 5.61 7.26
CA THR A 211 -16.56 6.97 7.16
C THR A 211 -17.43 7.96 7.90
N LEU A 212 -18.75 7.91 7.70
CA LEU A 212 -19.72 8.74 8.41
C LEU A 212 -19.70 8.49 9.94
N ALA A 213 -19.34 7.26 10.36
CA ALA A 213 -19.26 6.92 11.76
C ALA A 213 -17.94 7.31 12.45
N TYR A 214 -16.84 7.43 11.70
CA TYR A 214 -15.49 7.68 12.23
C TYR A 214 -14.92 9.06 11.91
N VAL A 215 -15.50 9.78 10.95
CA VAL A 215 -15.04 11.12 10.54
C VAL A 215 -16.15 12.14 10.79
N ASP A 216 -15.92 13.01 11.78
CA ASP A 216 -16.88 14.02 12.20
C ASP A 216 -16.70 15.35 11.43
N GLY A 217 -17.16 15.34 10.18
CA GLY A 217 -17.20 16.51 9.30
C GLY A 217 -15.86 16.89 8.63
N PRO A 218 -15.86 17.96 7.81
CA PRO A 218 -14.71 18.32 6.97
C PRO A 218 -13.45 18.68 7.76
N ARG A 219 -13.61 19.26 8.96
CA ARG A 219 -12.47 19.59 9.84
C ARG A 219 -11.75 18.34 10.32
N ALA A 220 -12.49 17.30 10.71
CA ALA A 220 -11.89 16.02 11.09
C ALA A 220 -11.24 15.33 9.88
N LEU A 221 -11.88 15.43 8.71
CA LEU A 221 -11.39 14.83 7.46
C LEU A 221 -10.06 15.44 6.99
N LEU A 222 -9.90 16.76 7.14
CA LEU A 222 -8.75 17.51 6.64
C LEU A 222 -7.74 17.92 7.72
N GLY A 223 -8.05 17.71 9.00
CA GLY A 223 -7.21 18.12 10.14
C GLY A 223 -6.67 16.96 10.97
N THR A 224 -6.75 15.72 10.46
CA THR A 224 -6.27 14.51 11.14
C THR A 224 -5.65 13.52 10.15
N SER A 225 -4.65 12.75 10.60
CA SER A 225 -4.03 11.67 9.82
C SER A 225 -5.04 10.65 9.35
N TYR A 226 -5.96 10.24 10.25
CA TYR A 226 -7.03 9.31 9.91
C TYR A 226 -7.89 9.83 8.75
N GLY A 227 -8.29 11.10 8.80
CA GLY A 227 -9.11 11.74 7.76
C GLY A 227 -8.41 11.80 6.40
N VAL A 228 -7.15 12.22 6.37
CA VAL A 228 -6.39 12.33 5.12
C VAL A 228 -6.02 10.95 4.56
N MET A 229 -5.79 9.94 5.39
CA MET A 229 -5.63 8.55 4.95
C MET A 229 -6.93 7.97 4.36
N VAL A 230 -8.09 8.34 4.89
CA VAL A 230 -9.38 8.03 4.26
C VAL A 230 -9.47 8.70 2.88
N LEU A 231 -9.07 9.97 2.75
CA LEU A 231 -9.03 10.65 1.45
C LEU A 231 -8.08 9.97 0.46
N ALA A 232 -6.88 9.58 0.90
CA ALA A 232 -5.93 8.83 0.08
C ALA A 232 -6.54 7.52 -0.42
N LYS A 233 -7.20 6.78 0.48
CA LYS A 233 -7.91 5.53 0.14
C LYS A 233 -9.04 5.77 -0.85
N VAL A 234 -9.82 6.84 -0.70
CA VAL A 234 -10.89 7.23 -1.63
C VAL A 234 -10.33 7.62 -2.99
N ALA A 235 -9.21 8.36 -3.03
CA ALA A 235 -8.55 8.75 -4.28
C ALA A 235 -8.03 7.53 -5.05
N VAL A 236 -7.33 6.60 -4.37
CA VAL A 236 -6.86 5.35 -4.97
C VAL A 236 -8.04 4.46 -5.39
N LEU A 237 -9.09 4.38 -4.57
CA LEU A 237 -10.32 3.66 -4.92
C LEU A 237 -10.98 4.26 -6.16
N GLY A 238 -11.04 5.58 -6.30
CA GLY A 238 -11.54 6.25 -7.51
C GLY A 238 -10.78 5.81 -8.76
N GLY A 239 -9.44 5.77 -8.68
CA GLY A 239 -8.60 5.23 -9.75
C GLY A 239 -8.89 3.74 -10.06
N LEU A 240 -9.04 2.92 -9.02
CA LEU A 240 -9.43 1.51 -9.15
C LEU A 240 -10.80 1.34 -9.81
N LEU A 241 -11.79 2.18 -9.49
CA LEU A 241 -13.12 2.13 -10.08
C LEU A 241 -13.09 2.50 -11.56
N VAL A 242 -12.26 3.47 -11.97
CA VAL A 242 -12.06 3.82 -13.38
C VAL A 242 -11.43 2.65 -14.15
N LEU A 243 -10.39 2.01 -13.60
CA LEU A 243 -9.77 0.83 -14.19
C LEU A 243 -10.76 -0.36 -14.25
N GLY A 244 -11.48 -0.60 -13.16
CA GLY A 244 -12.48 -1.65 -13.04
C GLY A 244 -13.64 -1.48 -14.01
N ALA A 245 -14.10 -0.24 -14.22
CA ALA A 245 -15.12 0.08 -15.22
C ALA A 245 -14.60 -0.15 -16.64
N ALA A 246 -13.37 0.25 -16.95
CA ALA A 246 -12.76 -0.02 -18.25
C ALA A 246 -12.64 -1.54 -18.51
N ASN A 247 -12.23 -2.31 -17.50
CA ASN A 247 -12.15 -3.77 -17.57
C ASN A 247 -13.52 -4.44 -17.65
N PHE A 248 -14.52 -3.96 -16.91
CA PHE A 248 -15.90 -4.43 -17.00
C PHE A 248 -16.46 -4.28 -18.42
N LEU A 249 -16.28 -3.10 -19.02
CA LEU A 249 -16.71 -2.83 -20.39
C LEU A 249 -15.96 -3.71 -21.40
N ALA A 250 -14.65 -3.90 -21.21
CA ALA A 250 -13.85 -4.78 -22.05
C ALA A 250 -14.33 -6.25 -21.98
N VAL A 251 -14.64 -6.75 -20.78
CA VAL A 251 -15.15 -8.12 -20.58
C VAL A 251 -16.56 -8.29 -21.15
N ARG A 252 -17.43 -7.28 -21.05
CA ARG A 252 -18.80 -7.30 -21.63
C ARG A 252 -18.80 -7.37 -23.15
N ARG A 253 -17.79 -6.78 -23.81
CA ARG A 253 -17.61 -6.82 -25.27
C ARG A 253 -17.11 -8.16 -25.81
N LEU A 254 -16.72 -9.10 -24.94
CA LEU A 254 -16.25 -10.42 -25.38
C LEU A 254 -17.41 -11.26 -25.93
N THR A 255 -17.28 -11.62 -27.21
CA THR A 255 -18.15 -12.60 -27.87
C THR A 255 -17.68 -14.02 -27.58
N SER A 256 -18.61 -14.97 -27.53
CA SER A 256 -18.25 -16.39 -27.41
C SER A 256 -17.49 -16.84 -28.66
N GLY A 257 -16.28 -17.38 -28.49
CA GLY A 257 -15.45 -17.90 -29.61
C GLY A 257 -14.43 -16.93 -30.22
N SER A 258 -14.36 -15.67 -29.77
CA SER A 258 -13.25 -14.77 -30.15
C SER A 258 -12.01 -15.10 -29.32
N ASP A 259 -10.82 -15.03 -29.94
CA ASP A 259 -9.55 -15.02 -29.20
C ASP A 259 -9.66 -14.02 -28.05
N GLY A 260 -9.39 -14.51 -26.83
CA GLY A 260 -9.73 -13.82 -25.59
C GLY A 260 -9.17 -12.40 -25.50
N PRO A 261 -9.64 -11.59 -24.55
CA PRO A 261 -9.18 -10.20 -24.39
C PRO A 261 -7.66 -10.20 -24.39
N GLY A 262 -7.09 -9.46 -25.34
CA GLY A 262 -5.66 -9.40 -25.56
C GLY A 262 -4.93 -9.11 -24.26
N ALA A 263 -3.65 -9.44 -24.21
CA ALA A 263 -2.86 -9.39 -22.98
C ALA A 263 -2.90 -8.03 -22.22
N GLY A 264 -3.47 -6.95 -22.82
CA GLY A 264 -3.89 -5.72 -22.16
C GLY A 264 -4.75 -5.90 -20.91
N LEU A 265 -5.81 -6.72 -20.95
CA LEU A 265 -6.72 -6.90 -19.79
C LEU A 265 -5.94 -7.38 -18.55
N ARG A 266 -5.09 -8.40 -18.74
CA ARG A 266 -4.25 -8.91 -17.65
C ARG A 266 -3.37 -7.83 -17.03
N ARG A 267 -2.84 -6.91 -17.84
CA ARG A 267 -1.93 -5.85 -17.36
C ARG A 267 -2.66 -4.81 -16.53
N PHE A 268 -3.91 -4.49 -16.89
CA PHE A 268 -4.77 -3.66 -16.05
C PHE A 268 -5.16 -4.38 -14.75
N VAL A 269 -5.49 -5.67 -14.81
CA VAL A 269 -5.78 -6.49 -13.60
C VAL A 269 -4.57 -6.55 -12.66
N GLU A 270 -3.34 -6.60 -13.18
CA GLU A 270 -2.11 -6.55 -12.37
C GLU A 270 -1.94 -5.19 -11.66
N VAL A 271 -2.29 -4.08 -12.33
CA VAL A 271 -2.31 -2.74 -11.71
C VAL A 271 -3.42 -2.65 -10.65
N GLU A 272 -4.63 -3.13 -10.95
CA GLU A 272 -5.73 -3.16 -9.98
C GLU A 272 -5.36 -3.96 -8.74
N LEU A 273 -4.75 -5.14 -8.91
CA LEU A 273 -4.26 -5.92 -7.79
C LEU A 273 -3.22 -5.14 -6.99
N GLY A 274 -2.24 -4.53 -7.66
CA GLY A 274 -1.20 -3.76 -7.01
C GLY A 274 -1.72 -2.58 -6.18
N LEU A 275 -2.62 -1.77 -6.77
CA LEU A 275 -3.30 -0.68 -6.08
C LEU A 275 -4.20 -1.19 -4.94
N GLY A 276 -4.90 -2.31 -5.15
CA GLY A 276 -5.71 -2.97 -4.13
C GLY A 276 -4.88 -3.43 -2.93
N LEU A 277 -3.71 -4.02 -3.16
CA LEU A 277 -2.75 -4.38 -2.10
C LEU A 277 -2.27 -3.13 -1.35
N THR A 278 -1.92 -2.05 -2.04
CA THR A 278 -1.55 -0.78 -1.38
C THR A 278 -2.67 -0.28 -0.48
N VAL A 279 -3.93 -0.31 -0.96
CA VAL A 279 -5.10 0.09 -0.16
C VAL A 279 -5.29 -0.78 1.09
N LEU A 280 -4.95 -2.07 1.04
CA LEU A 280 -4.98 -2.95 2.22
C LEU A 280 -3.90 -2.54 3.25
N PHE A 281 -2.70 -2.17 2.81
CA PHE A 281 -1.67 -1.65 3.72
C PHE A 281 -2.06 -0.27 4.29
N VAL A 282 -2.66 0.61 3.49
CA VAL A 282 -3.20 1.90 4.00
C VAL A 282 -4.30 1.65 5.03
N ALA A 283 -5.15 0.63 4.81
CA ALA A 283 -6.14 0.22 5.78
C ALA A 283 -5.51 -0.32 7.08
N ALA A 284 -4.39 -1.04 7.01
CA ALA A 284 -3.64 -1.46 8.20
C ALA A 284 -3.08 -0.26 8.97
N SER A 285 -2.51 0.73 8.27
CA SER A 285 -2.02 1.97 8.89
C SER A 285 -3.15 2.75 9.57
N LEU A 286 -4.32 2.87 8.93
CA LEU A 286 -5.52 3.47 9.52
C LEU A 286 -5.95 2.83 10.84
N THR A 287 -5.78 1.51 11.01
CA THR A 287 -6.13 0.83 12.27
C THR A 287 -5.18 1.12 13.42
N SER A 288 -4.02 1.70 13.13
CA SER A 288 -3.05 2.17 14.13
C SER A 288 -3.22 3.65 14.47
N LEU A 289 -4.11 4.37 13.77
CA LEU A 289 -4.42 5.78 14.03
C LEU A 289 -5.73 5.90 14.83
N PRO A 290 -5.86 6.87 15.75
CA PRO A 290 -7.15 7.14 16.37
C PRO A 290 -8.17 7.58 15.31
N PRO A 291 -9.43 7.10 15.36
CA PRO A 291 -10.48 7.60 14.48
C PRO A 291 -10.58 9.12 14.53
N ALA A 292 -10.78 9.78 13.38
CA ALA A 292 -10.76 11.24 13.28
C ALA A 292 -11.77 11.95 14.22
N ARG A 293 -12.91 11.30 14.51
CA ARG A 293 -13.91 11.77 15.47
C ARG A 293 -13.42 11.80 16.92
N ASP A 294 -12.45 10.97 17.26
CA ASP A 294 -11.89 10.85 18.61
C ASP A 294 -10.72 11.85 18.79
N VAL A 295 -10.19 12.42 17.69
CA VAL A 295 -9.19 13.50 17.69
C VAL A 295 -9.90 14.86 17.67
N VAL A 296 -10.12 15.41 18.87
CA VAL A 296 -10.79 16.70 19.07
C VAL A 296 -9.78 17.81 19.41
N ALA A 297 -9.00 17.65 20.48
CA ALA A 297 -8.09 18.68 20.98
C ALA A 297 -6.84 18.88 20.08
N GLU A 298 -6.29 17.79 19.55
CA GLU A 298 -5.07 17.80 18.73
C GLU A 298 -5.35 17.86 17.22
N ARG A 299 -6.56 18.30 16.84
CA ARG A 299 -6.91 18.48 15.44
C ARG A 299 -6.21 19.71 14.88
N ALA A 300 -5.60 19.60 13.71
CA ALA A 300 -4.97 20.74 13.06
C ALA A 300 -6.03 21.75 12.55
N PRO A 301 -5.85 23.05 12.82
CA PRO A 301 -6.61 24.12 12.18
C PRO A 301 -6.42 24.09 10.65
N LEU A 302 -7.50 24.35 9.90
CA LEU A 302 -7.46 24.26 8.43
C LEU A 302 -6.57 25.32 7.77
N ASP A 303 -6.40 26.47 8.42
CA ASP A 303 -5.45 27.50 8.03
C ASP A 303 -4.01 27.03 8.19
N GLU A 304 -3.68 26.31 9.26
CA GLU A 304 -2.36 25.69 9.46
C GLU A 304 -2.09 24.58 8.42
N VAL A 305 -3.12 23.83 8.03
CA VAL A 305 -3.03 22.85 6.92
C VAL A 305 -2.84 23.55 5.57
N ALA A 306 -3.65 24.57 5.29
CA ALA A 306 -3.56 25.33 4.05
C ALA A 306 -2.19 25.98 3.90
N LEU A 307 -1.60 26.44 5.00
CA LEU A 307 -0.25 27.00 5.06
C LEU A 307 0.81 26.02 4.52
N ARG A 308 0.63 24.71 4.69
CA ARG A 308 1.54 23.69 4.14
C ARG A 308 1.54 23.62 2.62
N PHE A 309 0.48 24.10 1.98
CA PHE A 309 0.29 24.07 0.53
C PHE A 309 0.35 25.45 -0.12
N THR A 310 0.57 26.53 0.65
CA THR A 310 0.77 27.86 0.08
C THR A 310 2.10 27.92 -0.66
N PRO A 311 2.12 28.23 -1.97
CA PRO A 311 3.37 28.31 -2.72
C PRO A 311 4.28 29.40 -2.16
N ARG A 312 5.55 29.05 -1.95
CA ARG A 312 6.63 29.97 -1.60
C ARG A 312 7.83 29.67 -2.49
N LEU A 313 8.63 30.68 -2.81
CA LEU A 313 9.90 30.44 -3.50
C LEU A 313 10.78 29.51 -2.66
N PRO A 314 11.48 28.54 -3.28
CA PRO A 314 12.31 27.60 -2.54
C PRO A 314 13.39 28.34 -1.76
N ALA A 315 13.55 27.98 -0.48
CA ALA A 315 14.64 28.47 0.35
C ALA A 315 15.97 27.95 -0.19
N LEU A 316 16.80 28.85 -0.74
CA LEU A 316 18.16 28.56 -1.22
C LEU A 316 19.23 28.90 -0.18
N THR A 317 18.80 29.25 1.03
CA THR A 317 19.66 29.51 2.18
C THR A 317 19.21 28.61 3.33
N SER A 318 20.17 28.10 4.09
CA SER A 318 19.95 27.19 5.20
C SER A 318 20.53 27.79 6.50
N PRO A 319 19.96 27.48 7.67
CA PRO A 319 20.56 27.82 8.96
C PRO A 319 21.99 27.28 9.10
N ARG A 320 22.77 27.91 9.99
CA ARG A 320 24.10 27.40 10.36
C ARG A 320 23.97 26.23 11.32
N ILE A 321 24.95 25.33 11.30
CA ILE A 321 24.97 24.14 12.17
C ILE A 321 24.91 24.52 13.65
N ALA A 322 25.61 25.59 14.04
CA ALA A 322 25.60 26.13 15.40
C ALA A 322 24.24 26.69 15.85
N GLU A 323 23.28 26.87 14.95
CA GLU A 323 21.91 27.33 15.27
C GLU A 323 20.96 26.15 15.53
N MET A 324 21.42 24.92 15.33
CA MET A 324 20.66 23.68 15.55
C MET A 324 21.20 22.91 16.76
N PRO A 325 20.35 22.18 17.49
CA PRO A 325 20.77 21.39 18.65
C PRO A 325 21.46 20.07 18.22
N VAL A 326 22.51 20.14 17.39
CA VAL A 326 23.16 18.94 16.84
C VAL A 326 23.83 18.05 17.88
N ASP A 327 24.12 18.61 19.06
CA ASP A 327 24.74 17.92 20.20
C ASP A 327 23.70 17.25 21.12
N ASP A 328 22.41 17.58 20.99
CA ASP A 328 21.31 16.97 21.74
C ASP A 328 20.23 16.43 20.79
N ARG A 329 20.25 15.12 20.59
CA ARG A 329 19.35 14.41 19.69
C ARG A 329 17.93 14.25 20.22
N ASN A 330 17.75 14.43 21.53
CA ASN A 330 16.44 14.40 22.16
C ASN A 330 15.84 15.80 22.26
N ALA A 331 16.57 16.82 21.78
CA ALA A 331 16.07 18.19 21.75
C ALA A 331 14.78 18.26 20.90
N PRO A 332 13.76 19.01 21.36
CA PRO A 332 12.59 19.31 20.56
C PRO A 332 12.98 19.99 19.25
N ARG A 333 12.24 19.67 18.18
CA ARG A 333 12.51 20.18 16.84
C ARG A 333 12.34 21.71 16.78
N THR A 334 13.41 22.42 16.50
CA THR A 334 13.47 23.89 16.48
C THR A 334 13.03 24.48 15.14
N ALA A 335 12.91 25.81 15.06
CA ALA A 335 12.69 26.51 13.78
C ALA A 335 13.89 26.34 12.83
N ALA A 336 15.11 26.24 13.36
CA ALA A 336 16.31 25.97 12.55
C ALA A 336 16.28 24.56 11.96
N ASP A 337 15.84 23.55 12.71
CA ASP A 337 15.69 22.18 12.20
C ASP A 337 14.65 22.10 11.08
N ARG A 338 13.53 22.82 11.23
CA ARG A 338 12.50 22.93 10.18
C ARG A 338 13.05 23.61 8.92
N ALA A 339 13.74 24.74 9.06
CA ALA A 339 14.33 25.44 7.91
C ALA A 339 15.45 24.62 7.22
N TRP A 340 16.23 23.85 7.99
CA TRP A 340 17.22 22.91 7.45
C TRP A 340 16.56 21.81 6.61
N SER A 341 15.49 21.24 7.14
CA SER A 341 14.66 20.23 6.48
C SER A 341 14.01 20.79 5.21
N GLU A 342 13.39 21.97 5.26
CA GLU A 342 12.78 22.64 4.09
C GLU A 342 13.80 22.87 2.97
N PHE A 343 14.98 23.42 3.29
CA PHE A 343 16.05 23.57 2.31
C PHE A 343 16.42 22.22 1.66
N ASN A 344 16.57 21.17 2.47
CA ASN A 344 16.91 19.84 1.96
C ASN A 344 15.82 19.30 1.02
N HIS A 345 14.54 19.49 1.35
CA HIS A 345 13.42 19.12 0.49
C HIS A 345 13.41 19.92 -0.81
N HIS A 346 13.63 21.24 -0.77
CA HIS A 346 13.67 22.08 -1.96
C HIS A 346 14.78 21.66 -2.93
N VAL A 347 16.01 21.47 -2.44
CA VAL A 347 17.15 21.08 -3.28
C VAL A 347 16.97 19.66 -3.82
N ALA A 348 16.52 18.71 -2.99
CA ALA A 348 16.16 17.37 -3.47
C ALA A 348 15.04 17.45 -4.53
N GLY A 349 14.07 18.33 -4.32
CA GLY A 349 12.99 18.63 -5.25
C GLY A 349 13.49 19.13 -6.60
N LEU A 350 14.53 19.97 -6.65
CA LEU A 350 15.14 20.42 -7.91
C LEU A 350 15.74 19.25 -8.70
N PHE A 351 16.43 18.31 -8.04
CA PHE A 351 16.94 17.10 -8.70
C PHE A 351 15.80 16.24 -9.22
N VAL A 352 14.75 16.00 -8.42
CA VAL A 352 13.59 15.19 -8.83
C VAL A 352 12.80 15.87 -9.96
N LEU A 353 12.65 17.19 -9.90
CA LEU A 353 12.02 17.98 -10.96
C LEU A 353 12.82 17.88 -12.27
N ALA A 354 14.15 18.00 -12.20
CA ALA A 354 15.01 17.81 -13.37
C ALA A 354 14.86 16.40 -13.95
N MET A 355 14.85 15.36 -13.12
CA MET A 355 14.61 13.98 -13.55
C MET A 355 13.24 13.83 -14.25
N GLY A 356 12.19 14.39 -13.65
CA GLY A 356 10.84 14.41 -14.21
C GLY A 356 10.77 15.12 -15.55
N VAL A 357 11.24 16.37 -15.64
CA VAL A 357 11.24 17.17 -16.88
C VAL A 357 12.03 16.46 -17.99
N LEU A 358 13.23 15.95 -17.68
CA LEU A 358 14.02 15.20 -18.66
C LEU A 358 13.29 13.91 -19.11
N SER A 359 12.58 13.24 -18.21
CA SER A 359 11.77 12.08 -18.57
C SER A 359 10.60 12.43 -19.49
N VAL A 360 9.95 13.59 -19.28
CA VAL A 360 8.91 14.13 -20.18
C VAL A 360 9.51 14.46 -21.55
N LEU A 361 10.64 15.16 -21.59
CA LEU A 361 11.35 15.49 -22.83
C LEU A 361 11.74 14.23 -23.61
N ASN A 362 12.25 13.21 -22.92
CA ASN A 362 12.58 11.93 -23.54
C ASN A 362 11.34 11.22 -24.11
N ALA A 363 10.20 11.28 -23.41
CA ALA A 363 8.94 10.69 -23.86
C ALA A 363 8.38 11.34 -25.15
N THR A 364 8.80 12.57 -25.49
CA THR A 364 8.42 13.21 -26.77
C THR A 364 9.10 12.59 -28.00
N GLY A 365 10.19 11.84 -27.81
CA GLY A 365 11.04 11.35 -28.90
C GLY A 365 11.94 12.41 -29.55
N ARG A 366 11.75 13.71 -29.25
CA ARG A 366 12.53 14.82 -29.82
C ARG A 366 13.84 15.09 -29.09
N ALA A 367 13.97 14.64 -27.84
CA ALA A 367 15.16 14.80 -27.02
C ALA A 367 15.72 13.41 -26.60
N PRO A 368 16.37 12.67 -27.50
CA PRO A 368 16.90 11.34 -27.18
C PRO A 368 18.02 11.38 -26.13
N TRP A 369 18.77 12.48 -26.05
CA TRP A 369 19.80 12.72 -25.02
C TRP A 369 19.21 12.74 -23.60
N ALA A 370 17.94 13.11 -23.43
CA ALA A 370 17.29 13.20 -22.13
C ALA A 370 17.06 11.81 -21.48
N ARG A 371 17.31 10.70 -22.19
CA ARG A 371 17.30 9.34 -21.62
C ARG A 371 18.31 9.13 -20.48
N HIS A 372 19.28 10.02 -20.34
CA HIS A 372 20.33 9.98 -19.32
C HIS A 372 19.94 10.63 -17.99
N TRP A 373 18.68 11.07 -17.83
CA TRP A 373 18.15 11.63 -16.59
C TRP A 373 18.46 10.83 -15.31
N PRO A 374 18.59 9.48 -15.28
CA PRO A 374 18.88 8.77 -14.03
C PRO A 374 20.25 9.13 -13.43
N LEU A 375 21.17 9.72 -14.21
CA LEU A 375 22.44 10.21 -13.67
C LEU A 375 22.27 11.37 -12.67
N ALA A 376 21.14 12.07 -12.68
CA ALA A 376 20.84 13.10 -11.69
C ALA A 376 20.70 12.51 -10.27
N PHE A 377 20.43 11.20 -10.12
CA PHE A 377 20.50 10.52 -8.83
C PHE A 377 21.91 10.59 -8.20
N LEU A 378 22.98 10.67 -8.99
CA LEU A 378 24.34 10.80 -8.46
C LEU A 378 24.54 12.18 -7.81
N GLY A 379 23.98 13.23 -8.41
CA GLY A 379 23.97 14.57 -7.84
C GLY A 379 23.15 14.63 -6.55
N LEU A 380 21.95 14.04 -6.56
CA LEU A 380 21.11 13.91 -5.37
C LEU A 380 21.81 13.12 -4.25
N ALA A 381 22.45 12.00 -4.58
CA ALA A 381 23.21 11.20 -3.62
C ALA A 381 24.39 11.98 -3.01
N GLY A 382 25.14 12.71 -3.83
CA GLY A 382 26.21 13.59 -3.35
C GLY A 382 25.69 14.69 -2.42
N PHE A 383 24.55 15.30 -2.77
CA PHE A 383 23.87 16.28 -1.91
C PHE A 383 23.47 15.67 -0.57
N LEU A 384 22.76 14.53 -0.58
CA LEU A 384 22.33 13.85 0.64
C LEU A 384 23.51 13.37 1.50
N MET A 385 24.60 12.90 0.88
CA MET A 385 25.82 12.51 1.59
C MET A 385 26.37 13.66 2.45
N ILE A 386 26.25 14.90 1.97
CA ILE A 386 26.78 16.06 2.68
C ILE A 386 25.77 16.57 3.72
N ARG A 387 24.47 16.57 3.40
CA ARG A 387 23.47 17.41 4.09
C ARG A 387 22.44 16.66 4.93
N ILE A 388 22.29 15.35 4.76
CA ILE A 388 21.19 14.62 5.40
C ILE A 388 21.30 14.62 6.93
N ASP A 389 22.54 14.56 7.46
CA ASP A 389 22.84 14.52 8.89
C ASP A 389 23.67 15.73 9.32
N PRO A 390 23.07 16.80 9.88
CA PRO A 390 23.80 18.02 10.22
C PRO A 390 24.83 17.83 11.34
N GLY A 391 24.62 16.85 12.23
CA GLY A 391 25.55 16.53 13.33
C GLY A 391 26.69 15.60 12.93
N ALA A 392 26.69 15.06 11.71
CA ALA A 392 27.70 14.10 11.24
C ALA A 392 28.62 14.71 10.17
N TRP A 393 29.81 14.14 10.03
CA TRP A 393 30.72 14.41 8.90
C TRP A 393 29.96 14.39 7.56
N PRO A 394 30.23 15.32 6.62
CA PRO A 394 31.34 16.27 6.61
C PRO A 394 31.02 17.62 7.29
N LEU A 395 29.80 17.80 7.78
CA LEU A 395 29.32 19.11 8.25
C LEU A 395 29.42 19.26 9.76
N GLY A 396 28.98 18.24 10.49
CA GLY A 396 28.89 18.27 11.95
C GLY A 396 30.15 17.79 12.68
N PRO A 397 30.12 17.85 14.01
CA PRO A 397 31.28 17.53 14.85
C PRO A 397 31.63 16.04 14.88
N LEU A 398 30.67 15.13 14.65
CA LEU A 398 30.92 13.69 14.71
C LEU A 398 31.76 13.22 13.53
N GLY A 399 32.80 12.43 13.81
CA GLY A 399 33.65 11.84 12.79
C GLY A 399 32.90 10.83 11.91
N PHE A 400 33.44 10.53 10.72
CA PHE A 400 32.79 9.61 9.78
C PHE A 400 32.44 8.25 10.40
N TRP A 401 33.43 7.55 10.97
CA TRP A 401 33.24 6.21 11.56
C TRP A 401 32.42 6.24 12.86
N GLU A 402 32.60 7.28 13.66
CA GLU A 402 31.83 7.52 14.89
C GLU A 402 30.35 7.67 14.56
N SER A 403 30.02 8.46 13.54
CA SER A 403 28.64 8.69 13.12
C SER A 403 27.92 7.41 12.69
N LEU A 404 28.64 6.39 12.18
CA LEU A 404 28.04 5.12 11.75
C LEU A 404 27.62 4.21 12.90
N GLN A 405 28.03 4.49 14.14
CA GLN A 405 27.54 3.77 15.31
C GLN A 405 26.07 4.09 15.58
N TYR A 406 25.57 5.19 15.01
CA TYR A 406 24.19 5.60 15.19
C TYR A 406 23.30 5.04 14.06
N PRO A 407 22.21 4.33 14.42
CA PRO A 407 21.37 3.64 13.43
C PRO A 407 20.79 4.55 12.34
N GLU A 408 20.37 5.77 12.68
CA GLU A 408 19.75 6.69 11.73
C GLU A 408 20.77 7.21 10.69
N VAL A 409 21.98 7.58 11.13
CA VAL A 409 23.05 7.98 10.21
C VAL A 409 23.46 6.80 9.34
N LEU A 410 23.67 5.62 9.92
CA LEU A 410 23.99 4.41 9.16
C LEU A 410 22.91 4.13 8.10
N GLN A 411 21.64 4.22 8.47
CA GLN A 411 20.51 4.06 7.56
C GLN A 411 20.54 5.09 6.41
N HIS A 412 20.77 6.37 6.71
CA HIS A 412 20.91 7.41 5.69
C HIS A 412 22.06 7.14 4.73
N ARG A 413 23.23 6.69 5.23
CA ARG A 413 24.39 6.33 4.39
C ARG A 413 24.10 5.13 3.48
N LEU A 414 23.43 4.11 4.01
CA LEU A 414 22.99 2.97 3.21
C LEU A 414 22.01 3.39 2.12
N PHE A 415 21.09 4.32 2.41
CA PHE A 415 20.18 4.88 1.40
C PHE A 415 20.89 5.70 0.33
N VAL A 416 21.92 6.47 0.68
CA VAL A 416 22.76 7.17 -0.31
C VAL A 416 23.42 6.17 -1.27
N LEU A 417 24.01 5.09 -0.74
CA LEU A 417 24.60 4.04 -1.57
C LEU A 417 23.54 3.36 -2.47
N LEU A 418 22.35 3.12 -1.93
CA LEU A 418 21.23 2.56 -2.69
C LEU A 418 20.79 3.49 -3.83
N ILE A 419 20.73 4.80 -3.61
CA ILE A 419 20.40 5.80 -4.63
C ILE A 419 21.46 5.79 -5.74
N VAL A 420 22.76 5.73 -5.40
CA VAL A 420 23.84 5.62 -6.40
C VAL A 420 23.70 4.35 -7.22
N ALA A 421 23.58 3.20 -6.55
CA ALA A 421 23.43 1.91 -7.22
C ALA A 421 22.20 1.90 -8.14
N PHE A 422 21.08 2.44 -7.67
CA PHE A 422 19.84 2.53 -8.43
C PHE A 422 19.96 3.48 -9.63
N GLY A 423 20.58 4.65 -9.47
CA GLY A 423 20.79 5.60 -10.56
C GLY A 423 21.62 5.01 -11.70
N LEU A 424 22.72 4.31 -11.35
CA LEU A 424 23.56 3.60 -12.33
C LEU A 424 22.82 2.42 -12.98
N PHE A 425 22.03 1.68 -12.20
CA PHE A 425 21.21 0.57 -12.69
C PHE A 425 20.15 1.05 -13.69
N GLU A 426 19.33 2.04 -13.33
CA GLU A 426 18.26 2.56 -14.19
C GLU A 426 18.86 3.23 -15.44
N TRP A 427 19.99 3.93 -15.30
CA TRP A 427 20.73 4.45 -16.45
C TRP A 427 21.18 3.32 -17.40
N SER A 428 21.70 2.23 -16.85
CA SER A 428 22.13 1.05 -17.64
C SER A 428 20.97 0.39 -18.37
N VAL A 429 19.81 0.28 -17.73
CA VAL A 429 18.56 -0.20 -18.34
C VAL A 429 18.13 0.72 -19.48
N ARG A 430 18.05 2.04 -19.24
CA ARG A 430 17.56 3.02 -20.23
C ARG A 430 18.46 3.19 -21.44
N THR A 431 19.75 2.98 -21.25
CA THR A 431 20.73 3.11 -22.33
C THR A 431 20.95 1.80 -23.10
N GLY A 432 20.23 0.72 -22.72
CA GLY A 432 20.36 -0.59 -23.37
C GLY A 432 21.67 -1.32 -23.06
N ARG A 433 22.41 -0.88 -22.03
CA ARG A 433 23.57 -1.60 -21.48
C ARG A 433 23.12 -2.85 -20.73
N LEU A 434 21.99 -2.78 -20.04
CA LEU A 434 21.30 -3.91 -19.45
C LEU A 434 20.01 -4.20 -20.22
N ARG A 435 19.99 -5.30 -21.00
CA ARG A 435 18.89 -5.60 -21.94
C ARG A 435 17.81 -6.54 -21.38
N ALA A 436 17.80 -6.80 -20.08
CA ALA A 436 16.84 -7.71 -19.47
C ALA A 436 15.45 -7.06 -19.35
N PRO A 437 14.37 -7.60 -19.98
CA PRO A 437 13.04 -7.00 -19.92
C PRO A 437 12.48 -6.90 -18.50
N ARG A 438 12.87 -7.84 -17.61
CA ARG A 438 12.49 -7.82 -16.19
C ARG A 438 13.21 -6.70 -15.42
N ALA A 439 14.42 -6.32 -15.81
CA ALA A 439 15.15 -5.22 -15.16
C ALA A 439 14.44 -3.88 -15.34
N ALA A 440 13.79 -3.66 -16.49
CA ALA A 440 12.98 -2.47 -16.74
C ALA A 440 11.76 -2.32 -15.82
N LEU A 441 11.36 -3.40 -15.13
CA LEU A 441 10.24 -3.39 -14.18
C LEU A 441 10.67 -2.98 -12.77
N VAL A 442 11.96 -2.86 -12.48
CA VAL A 442 12.45 -2.50 -11.15
C VAL A 442 12.06 -1.06 -10.79
N PHE A 443 12.31 -0.08 -11.68
CA PHE A 443 11.90 1.30 -11.47
C PHE A 443 10.40 1.46 -11.16
N PRO A 444 9.46 0.97 -12.01
CA PRO A 444 8.03 1.13 -11.70
C PRO A 444 7.61 0.43 -10.41
N LEU A 445 8.19 -0.72 -10.07
CA LEU A 445 7.90 -1.41 -8.82
C LEU A 445 8.42 -0.63 -7.61
N LEU A 446 9.62 -0.07 -7.67
CA LEU A 446 10.15 0.77 -6.59
C LEU A 446 9.33 2.04 -6.39
N CYS A 447 8.86 2.68 -7.47
CA CYS A 447 7.93 3.81 -7.34
C CYS A 447 6.60 3.40 -6.71
N ALA A 448 6.01 2.28 -7.13
CA ALA A 448 4.74 1.80 -6.60
C ALA A 448 4.84 1.36 -5.13
N VAL A 449 5.88 0.59 -4.79
CA VAL A 449 6.14 0.12 -3.42
C VAL A 449 6.57 1.29 -2.52
N GLY A 450 7.46 2.16 -2.98
CA GLY A 450 7.88 3.35 -2.23
C GLY A 450 6.72 4.31 -1.98
N GLY A 451 5.90 4.57 -2.99
CA GLY A 451 4.68 5.37 -2.84
C GLY A 451 3.67 4.73 -1.88
N GLY A 452 3.48 3.41 -1.98
CA GLY A 452 2.66 2.66 -1.03
C GLY A 452 3.19 2.71 0.40
N LEU A 453 4.49 2.51 0.61
CA LEU A 453 5.12 2.60 1.91
C LEU A 453 4.98 3.99 2.52
N LEU A 454 5.13 5.04 1.70
CA LEU A 454 4.96 6.43 2.13
C LEU A 454 3.55 6.71 2.66
N LEU A 455 2.52 6.09 2.05
CA LEU A 455 1.13 6.19 2.54
C LEU A 455 0.84 5.34 3.78
N THR A 456 1.73 4.42 4.13
CA THR A 456 1.49 3.44 5.21
C THR A 456 2.33 3.72 6.45
N HIS A 457 3.39 4.51 6.29
CA HIS A 457 4.22 4.94 7.38
C HIS A 457 3.50 6.06 8.14
N SER A 458 3.14 5.78 9.40
CA SER A 458 2.69 6.79 10.34
C SER A 458 3.82 7.10 11.31
N HIS A 459 3.96 8.39 11.61
CA HIS A 459 4.69 8.80 12.79
C HIS A 459 3.77 8.53 13.97
N ALA A 460 4.19 7.69 14.92
CA ALA A 460 3.46 7.45 16.16
C ALA A 460 4.29 8.06 17.28
N GLY A 461 4.02 9.31 17.59
CA GLY A 461 4.62 10.07 18.67
C GLY A 461 3.55 10.61 19.61
N LEU A 462 3.94 11.57 20.44
CA LEU A 462 3.10 12.10 21.52
C LEU A 462 2.18 13.25 21.06
N ASN A 463 2.29 13.72 19.82
CA ASN A 463 1.57 14.89 19.32
C ASN A 463 0.97 14.61 17.93
N LEU A 464 -0.31 14.25 17.93
CA LEU A 464 -1.05 13.85 16.73
C LEU A 464 -1.14 14.97 15.71
N LYS A 465 -1.14 16.24 16.16
CA LYS A 465 -1.22 17.41 15.27
C LYS A 465 0.06 17.57 14.45
N GLU A 466 1.22 17.52 15.12
CA GLU A 466 2.52 17.69 14.46
C GLU A 466 2.79 16.56 13.46
N GLU A 467 2.45 15.32 13.83
CA GLU A 467 2.56 14.15 12.96
C GLU A 467 1.69 14.30 11.72
N PHE A 468 0.43 14.69 11.92
CA PHE A 468 -0.50 14.94 10.84
C PHE A 468 0.01 16.02 9.86
N LEU A 469 0.56 17.12 10.37
CA LEU A 469 1.07 18.22 9.55
C LEU A 469 2.28 17.83 8.69
N ILE A 470 3.05 16.83 9.12
CA ILE A 470 4.10 16.21 8.30
C ILE A 470 3.46 15.24 7.30
N GLU A 471 2.55 14.38 7.75
CA GLU A 471 1.92 13.35 6.93
C GLU A 471 1.13 13.93 5.75
N VAL A 472 0.41 15.04 5.97
CA VAL A 472 -0.45 15.66 4.96
C VAL A 472 0.32 16.10 3.71
N THR A 473 1.58 16.50 3.85
CA THR A 473 2.45 16.87 2.72
C THR A 473 3.04 15.65 1.99
N HIS A 474 3.11 14.49 2.65
CA HIS A 474 3.62 13.25 2.07
C HIS A 474 2.57 12.46 1.30
N VAL A 475 1.28 12.61 1.63
CA VAL A 475 0.19 11.90 0.95
C VAL A 475 0.15 12.17 -0.57
N PRO A 476 0.24 13.42 -1.06
CA PRO A 476 0.30 13.68 -2.50
C PRO A 476 1.51 13.03 -3.17
N LEU A 477 2.67 13.04 -2.51
CA LEU A 477 3.89 12.39 -3.02
C LEU A 477 3.69 10.88 -3.18
N GLY A 478 3.06 10.23 -2.21
CA GLY A 478 2.75 8.80 -2.24
C GLY A 478 1.82 8.43 -3.40
N ILE A 479 0.74 9.20 -3.59
CA ILE A 479 -0.22 9.02 -4.69
C ILE A 479 0.47 9.23 -6.04
N LEU A 480 1.25 10.31 -6.21
CA LEU A 480 1.97 10.60 -7.45
C LEU A 480 3.01 9.52 -7.77
N ALA A 481 3.73 9.01 -6.76
CA ALA A 481 4.67 7.90 -6.92
C ALA A 481 3.97 6.61 -7.36
N MET A 482 2.78 6.32 -6.84
CA MET A 482 1.95 5.19 -7.31
C MET A 482 1.51 5.37 -8.77
N VAL A 483 1.06 6.57 -9.15
CA VAL A 483 0.68 6.89 -10.53
C VAL A 483 1.89 6.75 -11.47
N ALA A 484 3.06 7.22 -11.06
CA ALA A 484 4.30 7.04 -11.80
C ALA A 484 4.68 5.56 -11.96
N GLY A 485 4.65 4.79 -10.86
CA GLY A 485 4.98 3.37 -10.86
C GLY A 485 4.07 2.53 -11.75
N TRP A 486 2.76 2.62 -11.55
CA TRP A 486 1.79 1.85 -12.33
C TRP A 486 1.62 2.35 -13.76
N GLY A 487 1.79 3.65 -14.00
CA GLY A 487 1.83 4.22 -15.35
C GLY A 487 3.02 3.68 -16.16
N ARG A 488 4.21 3.65 -15.56
CA ARG A 488 5.41 3.08 -16.22
C ARG A 488 5.30 1.56 -16.38
N TRP A 489 4.70 0.86 -15.42
CA TRP A 489 4.40 -0.58 -15.55
C TRP A 489 3.53 -0.86 -16.78
N LEU A 490 2.45 -0.09 -16.97
CA LEU A 490 1.56 -0.24 -18.12
C LEU A 490 2.23 0.12 -19.44
N GLU A 491 2.96 1.23 -19.50
CA GLU A 491 3.68 1.63 -20.71
C GLU A 491 4.61 0.52 -21.23
N LEU A 492 5.38 -0.09 -20.34
CA LEU A 492 6.35 -1.14 -20.68
C LEU A 492 5.70 -2.44 -21.15
N ARG A 493 4.45 -2.69 -20.77
CA ARG A 493 3.80 -4.01 -20.91
C ARG A 493 2.67 -4.00 -21.92
N LEU A 494 2.05 -2.85 -22.17
CA LEU A 494 0.96 -2.71 -23.13
C LEU A 494 1.49 -2.60 -24.57
N PRO A 495 0.69 -2.98 -25.57
CA PRO A 495 1.00 -2.70 -26.98
C PRO A 495 1.15 -1.19 -27.21
N ALA A 496 1.96 -0.82 -28.19
CA ALA A 496 2.38 0.57 -28.42
C ALA A 496 1.24 1.60 -28.43
N GLN A 497 0.07 1.28 -28.99
CA GLN A 497 -1.09 2.19 -29.02
C GLN A 497 -1.68 2.42 -27.62
N ALA A 498 -1.90 1.35 -26.86
CA ALA A 498 -2.46 1.41 -25.51
C ALA A 498 -1.45 1.95 -24.47
N GLY A 499 -0.15 1.79 -24.73
CA GLY A 499 0.92 2.31 -23.88
C GLY A 499 1.16 3.83 -23.99
N ARG A 500 0.59 4.53 -25.00
CA ARG A 500 0.84 5.96 -25.23
C ARG A 500 0.40 6.84 -24.06
N LEU A 501 -0.81 6.62 -23.54
CA LEU A 501 -1.33 7.40 -22.42
C LEU A 501 -0.51 7.15 -21.14
N PRO A 502 -0.30 5.90 -20.69
CA PRO A 502 0.59 5.63 -19.56
C PRO A 502 1.99 6.22 -19.72
N GLY A 503 2.57 6.16 -20.92
CA GLY A 503 3.88 6.74 -21.24
C GLY A 503 3.97 8.27 -21.15
N ARG A 504 2.83 8.98 -21.16
CA ARG A 504 2.75 10.42 -20.88
C ARG A 504 2.40 10.73 -19.43
N VAL A 505 1.61 9.86 -18.79
CA VAL A 505 1.13 10.06 -17.41
C VAL A 505 2.27 9.89 -16.40
N TRP A 506 3.08 8.84 -16.51
CA TRP A 506 4.09 8.58 -15.48
C TRP A 506 5.21 9.64 -15.41
N PRO A 507 5.75 10.20 -16.53
CA PRO A 507 6.75 11.27 -16.47
C PRO A 507 6.18 12.54 -15.84
N LEU A 508 4.91 12.85 -16.15
CA LEU A 508 4.21 14.00 -15.58
C LEU A 508 4.01 13.82 -14.07
N ALA A 509 3.54 12.65 -13.64
CA ALA A 509 3.42 12.35 -12.21
C ALA A 509 4.76 12.45 -11.48
N PHE A 510 5.84 11.92 -12.07
CA PHE A 510 7.18 12.02 -11.52
C PHE A 510 7.70 13.46 -11.47
N THR A 511 7.37 14.27 -12.47
CA THR A 511 7.66 15.72 -12.47
C THR A 511 6.93 16.42 -11.33
N LEU A 512 5.65 16.09 -11.12
CA LEU A 512 4.84 16.67 -10.05
C LEU A 512 5.36 16.31 -8.65
N VAL A 513 5.97 15.14 -8.46
CA VAL A 513 6.70 14.83 -7.20
C VAL A 513 7.79 15.87 -6.95
N GLY A 514 8.57 16.21 -7.97
CA GLY A 514 9.59 17.27 -7.88
C GLY A 514 8.99 18.64 -7.58
N VAL A 515 7.87 18.99 -8.22
CA VAL A 515 7.15 20.24 -7.95
C VAL A 515 6.70 20.33 -6.49
N VAL A 516 6.09 19.26 -5.95
CA VAL A 516 5.64 19.23 -4.55
C VAL A 516 6.82 19.38 -3.58
N LEU A 517 7.96 18.76 -3.87
CA LEU A 517 9.17 18.91 -3.06
C LEU A 517 9.80 20.31 -3.14
N VAL A 518 9.78 20.95 -4.31
CA VAL A 518 10.26 22.34 -4.50
C VAL A 518 9.40 23.36 -3.77
N PHE A 519 8.12 23.07 -3.57
CA PHE A 519 7.19 23.91 -2.81
C PHE A 519 6.88 23.35 -1.42
N TYR A 520 7.69 22.40 -0.92
CA TYR A 520 7.47 21.75 0.35
C TYR A 520 7.59 22.76 1.51
N ARG A 521 6.72 22.64 2.50
CA ARG A 521 6.70 23.55 3.65
C ARG A 521 6.43 22.81 4.95
N GLU A 522 7.27 23.07 5.93
CA GLU A 522 7.22 22.50 7.26
C GLU A 522 6.76 23.50 8.34
N SER A 523 6.86 24.81 8.09
CA SER A 523 6.30 25.86 8.95
C SER A 523 5.94 27.15 8.22
#